data_AF-A0A445H5V0-F1
#
_entry.id   AF-A0A445H5V0-F1
#
_cell.length_a   1.000
_cell.length_b   1.000
_cell.length_c   1.000
_cell.angle_alpha   90.00
_cell.angle_beta   90.00
_cell.angle_gamma   90.00
#
_symmetry.space_group_name_H-M   'P 1'
#
loop_
_entity.id
_entity.type
_entity.pdbx_description
1 polymer ?
#
loop_
_entity_poly.entity_id
_entity_poly.type
_entity_poly.pdbx_seq_one_letter_code
_entity_poly.pdbx_strand_id
1 'polypeptide(L)'
;MECFGSFAPIRGLTEDRSQAQWFVDGQATFEAIATSIQDAKLEIFITGWWLCPELYLRRPFDSFSTSRLDSLLEEKANQGVQIYVLLYKEVSLALKINSLYSMRILLKIHENVRV
;
A
#
# COMPACT_ATOMS: atom_id res chain seq x y z
N MET A 1 -30.95 14.14 -2.81
CA MET A 1 -29.73 14.16 -3.64
C MET A 1 -29.26 12.72 -3.74
N GLU A 2 -29.54 12.04 -4.85
CA GLU A 2 -29.05 10.68 -5.07
C GLU A 2 -27.59 10.74 -5.56
N CYS A 3 -26.74 9.93 -4.94
CA CYS A 3 -25.30 9.89 -5.15
C CYS A 3 -24.97 9.25 -6.50
N PHE A 4 -24.93 10.02 -7.60
CA PHE A 4 -24.32 9.73 -8.92
C PHE A 4 -24.26 8.25 -9.42
N GLY A 5 -25.19 7.37 -9.03
CA GLY A 5 -25.09 5.91 -9.23
C GLY A 5 -23.91 5.22 -8.51
N SER A 6 -23.30 5.81 -7.47
CA SER A 6 -22.17 5.22 -6.73
C SER A 6 -22.59 3.98 -5.95
N PHE A 7 -21.71 2.98 -5.87
CA PHE A 7 -21.92 1.81 -4.99
C PHE A 7 -21.82 2.17 -3.50
N ALA A 8 -21.14 3.27 -3.17
CA ALA A 8 -20.90 3.74 -1.80
C ALA A 8 -21.81 4.94 -1.46
N PRO A 9 -22.44 4.97 -0.27
CA PRO A 9 -23.23 6.11 0.19
C PRO A 9 -22.34 7.29 0.59
N ILE A 10 -22.92 8.49 0.68
CA ILE A 10 -22.22 9.68 1.18
C ILE A 10 -21.88 9.49 2.67
N ARG A 11 -20.62 9.76 3.04
CA ARG A 11 -20.08 9.67 4.42
C ARG A 11 -19.59 11.05 4.87
N GLY A 12 -19.48 11.28 6.18
CA GLY A 12 -18.96 12.54 6.75
C GLY A 12 -19.94 13.70 6.89
N LEU A 13 -21.17 13.58 6.36
CA LEU A 13 -22.28 14.51 6.63
C LEU A 13 -23.18 14.05 7.81
N THR A 14 -22.96 12.83 8.30
CA THR A 14 -23.61 12.24 9.49
C THR A 14 -22.57 11.98 10.58
N GLU A 15 -23.00 11.57 11.78
CA GLU A 15 -22.18 11.36 13.00
C GLU A 15 -20.98 10.37 12.90
N ASP A 16 -20.66 9.85 11.72
CA ASP A 16 -19.57 8.87 11.52
C ASP A 16 -18.16 9.46 11.68
N ARG A 17 -18.04 10.80 11.78
CA ARG A 17 -16.78 11.55 11.99
C ARG A 17 -15.71 11.23 10.94
N SER A 18 -16.10 10.95 9.70
CA SER A 18 -15.15 10.74 8.60
C SER A 18 -14.23 11.95 8.44
N GLN A 19 -12.92 11.72 8.43
CA GLN A 19 -11.90 12.75 8.21
C GLN A 19 -11.19 12.50 6.88
N ALA A 20 -10.88 13.57 6.16
CA ALA A 20 -10.13 13.51 4.93
C ALA A 20 -8.89 14.40 5.03
N GLN A 21 -7.75 13.87 4.59
CA GLN A 21 -6.51 14.61 4.44
C GLN A 21 -6.07 14.52 2.98
N TRP A 22 -5.68 15.65 2.41
CA TRP A 22 -5.08 15.70 1.08
C TRP A 22 -3.57 15.85 1.20
N PHE A 23 -2.87 15.35 0.20
CA PHE A 23 -1.42 15.45 0.10
C PHE A 23 -1.05 15.99 -1.28
N VAL A 24 -0.04 16.85 -1.31
CA VAL A 24 0.60 17.30 -2.55
C VAL A 24 1.94 16.59 -2.64
N ASP A 25 2.23 16.05 -3.82
CA ASP A 25 3.43 15.26 -4.13
C ASP A 25 3.58 13.96 -3.32
N GLY A 26 4.74 13.31 -3.48
CA GLY A 26 5.02 12.00 -2.91
C GLY A 26 5.51 12.01 -1.47
N GLN A 27 6.20 13.07 -1.01
CA GLN A 27 6.88 13.02 0.30
C GLN A 27 5.90 12.82 1.45
N ALA A 28 4.91 13.71 1.58
CA ALA A 28 3.92 13.61 2.66
C ALA A 28 3.00 12.39 2.48
N THR A 29 2.68 12.04 1.23
CA THR A 29 1.87 10.86 0.89
C THR A 29 2.54 9.56 1.34
N PHE A 30 3.81 9.35 0.99
CA PHE A 30 4.54 8.12 1.34
C PHE A 30 4.85 8.04 2.83
N GLU A 31 5.11 9.18 3.50
CA GLU A 31 5.25 9.24 4.96
C GLU A 31 3.97 8.76 5.66
N ALA A 32 2.79 9.24 5.22
CA ALA A 32 1.50 8.83 5.78
C ALA A 32 1.19 7.35 5.51
N ILE A 33 1.54 6.83 4.32
CA ILE A 33 1.41 5.41 3.99
C ILE A 33 2.31 4.56 4.91
N ALA A 34 3.58 4.97 5.11
CA ALA A 34 4.51 4.25 5.98
C ALA A 34 3.98 4.15 7.41
N THR A 35 3.49 5.26 7.97
CA THR A 35 2.88 5.29 9.31
C THR A 35 1.65 4.40 9.38
N SER A 36 0.77 4.43 8.37
CA SER A 36 -0.43 3.59 8.32
C SER A 36 -0.10 2.08 8.28
N ILE A 37 0.96 1.69 7.56
CA ILE A 37 1.44 0.30 7.55
C ILE A 37 1.95 -0.09 8.95
N GLN A 38 2.77 0.75 9.58
CA GLN A 38 3.32 0.49 10.91
C GLN A 38 2.21 0.31 11.97
N ASP A 39 1.16 1.12 11.88
CA ASP A 39 0.04 1.10 12.81
C ASP A 39 -0.95 -0.05 12.58
N ALA A 40 -0.93 -0.69 11.40
CA ALA A 40 -1.86 -1.78 11.05
C ALA A 40 -1.84 -2.92 12.09
N LYS A 41 -3.02 -3.46 12.42
CA LYS A 41 -3.17 -4.51 13.44
C LYS A 41 -3.72 -5.84 12.91
N LEU A 42 -4.45 -5.82 11.79
CA LEU A 42 -5.15 -6.99 11.28
C LEU A 42 -4.84 -7.25 9.81
N GLU A 43 -5.14 -6.28 8.95
CA GLU A 43 -5.06 -6.47 7.50
C GLU A 43 -4.48 -5.24 6.79
N ILE A 44 -3.75 -5.49 5.70
CA ILE A 44 -3.29 -4.46 4.75
C ILE A 44 -3.73 -4.89 3.35
N PHE A 45 -4.47 -4.01 2.67
CA PHE A 45 -4.89 -4.21 1.28
C PHE A 45 -4.13 -3.23 0.38
N ILE A 46 -3.48 -3.73 -0.66
CA ILE A 46 -2.72 -2.92 -1.62
C ILE A 46 -3.20 -3.22 -3.03
N THR A 47 -3.56 -2.19 -3.79
CA THR A 47 -3.83 -2.31 -5.23
C THR A 47 -2.86 -1.40 -5.99
N GLY A 48 -2.15 -1.92 -6.99
CA GLY A 48 -1.14 -1.16 -7.71
C GLY A 48 -1.12 -1.43 -9.20
N TRP A 49 -1.08 -0.36 -10.00
CA TRP A 49 -0.75 -0.48 -11.42
C TRP A 49 0.72 -0.88 -11.59
N TRP A 50 1.62 -0.24 -10.86
CA TRP A 50 3.03 -0.61 -10.74
C TRP A 50 3.45 -0.47 -9.27
N LEU A 51 3.99 -1.56 -8.70
CA LEU A 51 4.44 -1.60 -7.32
C LEU A 51 5.91 -2.03 -7.29
N CYS A 52 6.75 -1.23 -6.62
CA CYS A 52 8.17 -1.51 -6.41
C CYS A 52 8.39 -1.90 -4.94
N PRO A 53 8.55 -3.19 -4.59
CA PRO A 53 8.73 -3.63 -3.21
C PRO A 53 9.91 -2.95 -2.49
N GLU A 54 10.96 -2.60 -3.23
CA GLU A 54 12.18 -1.99 -2.70
C GLU A 54 12.12 -0.46 -2.61
N LEU A 55 10.95 0.16 -2.81
CA LEU A 55 10.79 1.61 -2.69
C LEU A 55 10.85 2.05 -1.22
N TYR A 56 11.69 3.05 -0.93
CA TYR A 56 11.71 3.73 0.37
C TYR A 56 10.56 4.72 0.48
N LEU A 57 9.75 4.55 1.52
CA LEU A 57 8.61 5.43 1.80
C LEU A 57 9.02 6.70 2.55
N ARG A 58 10.14 6.68 3.28
CA ARG A 58 10.72 7.85 3.96
C ARG A 58 12.10 8.19 3.41
N ARG A 59 12.47 9.47 3.45
CA ARG A 59 13.76 9.99 2.95
C ARG A 59 14.34 11.01 3.93
N PRO A 60 15.68 11.10 4.08
CA PRO A 60 16.70 10.37 3.31
C PRO A 60 16.85 8.89 3.74
N PHE A 61 17.24 8.02 2.81
CA PHE A 61 17.18 6.56 3.00
C PHE A 61 18.20 6.03 4.01
N ASP A 62 19.29 6.76 4.24
CA ASP A 62 20.33 6.45 5.22
C ASP A 62 19.80 6.54 6.67
N SER A 63 18.93 7.51 6.92
CA SER A 63 18.29 7.75 8.21
C SER A 63 17.03 6.90 8.41
N PHE A 64 16.42 6.42 7.33
CA PHE A 64 15.17 5.65 7.33
C PHE A 64 15.33 4.30 6.62
N SER A 65 16.39 3.57 6.92
CA SER A 65 16.75 2.32 6.24
C SER A 65 15.68 1.21 6.35
N THR A 66 14.86 1.24 7.41
CA THR A 66 13.74 0.30 7.63
C THR A 66 12.44 0.72 6.96
N SER A 67 12.39 1.88 6.29
CA SER A 67 11.18 2.41 5.65
C SER A 67 10.94 1.88 4.23
N ARG A 68 11.70 0.87 3.80
CA ARG A 68 11.48 0.18 2.53
C ARG A 68 10.16 -0.60 2.61
N LEU A 69 9.35 -0.54 1.55
CA LEU A 69 8.00 -1.08 1.57
C LEU A 69 7.99 -2.57 1.96
N ASP A 70 8.81 -3.39 1.32
CA ASP A 70 8.96 -4.82 1.65
C ASP A 70 9.35 -5.07 3.11
N SER A 71 10.28 -4.30 3.67
CA SER A 71 10.70 -4.40 5.08
C SER A 71 9.57 -4.06 6.05
N LEU A 72 8.78 -3.02 5.74
CA LEU A 72 7.61 -2.67 6.54
C LEU A 72 6.54 -3.77 6.49
N LEU A 73 6.26 -4.33 5.31
CA LEU A 73 5.32 -5.42 5.15
C LEU A 73 5.79 -6.69 5.87
N GLU A 74 7.09 -6.99 5.83
CA GLU A 74 7.70 -8.10 6.56
C GLU A 74 7.50 -7.94 8.08
N GLU A 75 7.79 -6.76 8.62
CA GLU A 75 7.60 -6.48 10.04
C GLU A 75 6.15 -6.69 10.47
N LYS A 76 5.18 -6.22 9.67
CA LYS A 76 3.75 -6.38 9.96
C LYS A 76 3.30 -7.83 9.81
N ALA A 77 3.75 -8.53 8.79
CA ALA A 77 3.43 -9.93 8.58
C ALA A 77 3.90 -10.81 9.74
N ASN A 78 5.10 -10.55 10.27
CA ASN A 78 5.66 -11.20 11.47
C ASN A 78 4.83 -10.90 12.75
N GLN A 79 4.12 -9.77 12.78
CA GLN A 79 3.18 -9.42 13.87
C GLN A 79 1.78 -10.05 13.66
N GLY A 80 1.61 -10.90 12.66
CA GLY A 80 0.36 -11.61 12.36
C GLY A 80 -0.60 -10.87 11.42
N VAL A 81 -0.21 -9.70 10.90
CA VAL A 81 -1.04 -8.93 9.96
C VAL A 81 -1.13 -9.67 8.62
N GLN A 82 -2.34 -9.82 8.09
CA GLN A 82 -2.60 -10.40 6.77
C GLN A 82 -2.44 -9.33 5.69
N ILE A 83 -1.70 -9.64 4.62
CA ILE A 83 -1.36 -8.67 3.58
C ILE A 83 -1.83 -9.21 2.24
N TYR A 84 -2.71 -8.46 1.58
CA TYR A 84 -3.31 -8.83 0.31
C TYR A 84 -2.97 -7.77 -0.73
N VAL A 85 -2.30 -8.19 -1.79
CA VAL A 85 -1.85 -7.32 -2.87
C VAL A 85 -2.55 -7.73 -4.17
N LEU A 86 -3.05 -6.76 -4.91
CA LEU A 86 -3.58 -6.95 -6.26
C LEU A 86 -2.75 -6.10 -7.23
N LEU A 87 -2.04 -6.77 -8.14
CA LEU A 87 -1.19 -6.12 -9.14
C LEU A 87 -1.79 -6.23 -10.53
N TYR A 88 -1.69 -5.14 -11.29
CA TYR A 88 -1.97 -5.19 -12.72
C TYR A 88 -0.93 -6.07 -13.43
N LYS A 89 -1.41 -7.06 -14.19
CA LYS A 89 -0.58 -7.90 -15.05
C LYS A 89 -0.43 -7.25 -16.41
N GLU A 90 0.78 -6.77 -16.70
CA GLU A 90 1.07 -6.06 -17.94
C GLU A 90 1.24 -6.96 -19.17
N VAL A 91 1.09 -6.35 -20.34
CA VAL A 91 1.62 -6.87 -21.60
C VAL A 91 3.11 -6.53 -21.65
N SER A 92 3.96 -7.52 -21.37
CA SER A 92 5.41 -7.33 -21.17
C SER A 92 6.16 -6.73 -22.36
N LEU A 93 5.61 -6.83 -23.58
CA LEU A 93 6.16 -6.18 -24.77
C LEU A 93 5.98 -4.65 -24.76
N ALA A 94 4.92 -4.15 -24.12
CA ALA A 94 4.54 -2.74 -24.14
C ALA A 94 4.93 -1.99 -22.84
N LEU A 95 4.97 -2.68 -21.70
CA LEU A 95 5.20 -2.07 -20.39
C LEU A 95 6.33 -2.77 -19.63
N LYS A 96 7.17 -1.99 -18.94
CA LYS A 96 8.36 -2.45 -18.21
C LYS A 96 8.17 -2.54 -16.69
N ILE A 97 6.92 -2.55 -16.23
CA ILE A 97 6.58 -2.52 -14.80
C ILE A 97 6.90 -3.83 -14.07
N ASN A 98 7.01 -4.94 -14.80
CA ASN A 98 7.47 -6.24 -14.33
C ASN A 98 6.70 -6.75 -13.10
N SER A 99 5.38 -6.86 -13.21
CA SER A 99 4.52 -7.32 -12.10
C SER A 99 4.91 -8.70 -11.59
N LEU A 100 5.44 -9.58 -12.45
CA LEU A 100 5.94 -10.90 -12.07
C LEU A 100 7.13 -10.82 -11.11
N TYR A 101 8.04 -9.86 -11.29
CA TYR A 101 9.13 -9.63 -10.35
C TYR A 101 8.60 -9.18 -9.00
N SER A 102 7.77 -8.14 -8.97
CA SER A 102 7.19 -7.62 -7.73
C SER A 102 6.41 -8.71 -6.97
N MET A 103 5.59 -9.50 -7.68
CA MET A 103 4.88 -10.65 -7.11
C MET A 103 5.84 -11.66 -6.47
N ARG A 104 6.92 -12.03 -7.16
CA ARG A 104 7.91 -12.99 -6.65
C ARG A 104 8.67 -12.47 -5.43
N ILE A 105 8.95 -11.17 -5.35
CA ILE A 105 9.61 -10.58 -4.19
C ILE A 105 8.65 -10.55 -3.00
N LEU A 106 7.42 -10.08 -3.21
CA LEU A 106 6.40 -9.98 -2.15
C LEU A 106 6.03 -11.35 -1.57
N LEU A 107 5.84 -12.38 -2.40
CA LEU A 107 5.52 -13.74 -1.93
C LEU A 107 6.65 -14.39 -1.13
N LYS A 108 7.89 -13.87 -1.22
CA LYS A 108 9.02 -14.36 -0.41
C LYS A 108 9.10 -13.75 0.97
N ILE A 109 8.33 -12.69 1.24
CA ILE A 109 8.39 -11.96 2.51
C ILE A 109 7.90 -12.82 3.67
N HIS A 110 6.68 -13.36 3.58
CA HIS A 110 6.05 -14.13 4.66
C HIS A 110 4.82 -14.88 4.13
N GLU A 111 4.40 -15.96 4.79
CA GLU A 111 3.17 -16.71 4.44
C GLU A 111 1.87 -15.90 4.55
N ASN A 112 1.93 -14.77 5.24
CA ASN A 112 0.81 -13.85 5.43
C ASN A 112 0.70 -12.84 4.26
N VAL A 113 1.65 -12.86 3.32
CA VAL A 113 1.62 -12.00 2.12
C VAL A 113 1.08 -12.80 0.94
N ARG A 114 0.00 -12.32 0.34
CA ARG A 114 -0.67 -12.90 -0.83
C ARG A 114 -0.74 -11.86 -1.94
N VAL A 115 -0.44 -12.28 -3.17
CA VAL A 115 -0.40 -11.43 -4.38
C VAL A 115 -1.15 -12.11 -5.51
#